data_AF-A0A1F7LRH7-F1
#
_entry.id   AF-A0A1F7LRH7-F1
#
_cell.length_a   1.000
_cell.length_b   1.000
_cell.length_c   1.000
_cell.angle_alpha   90.00
_cell.angle_beta   90.00
_cell.angle_gamma   90.00
#
_symmetry.space_group_name_H-M   'P 1'
#
loop_
_entity.id
_entity.type
_entity.pdbx_description
1 polymer ?
#
loop_
_entity_poly.entity_id
_entity_poly.type
_entity_poly.pdbx_seq_one_letter_code
_entity_poly.pdbx_strand_id
1 'polypeptide(L)'
;MIDHLLALDPGGRGIAGFFVEGGAERAARALLRGRRVLITTGFAFGPGLPETDGPPGAASLGRALRLLGKEVTYVTDPVTVPPLEAALRSLGEPAAIVTFHATDATAPAVARRLLAEHAPTHLVAIERPGRTRTGDYLSARGESIRAWNAPLDALFIAAPRRLVTIGVGDGGNEIGMGNVLGRIARGGAKARRMASVVTVSHLVVAGTSNWGAYGVVAALSYLRGRDLLHSAAEERRMVAACAQAGAVDGITRHREPTVDGLPLEAHVGMLELLRVAARSRRSARSPGRATVAKTQRAVSPARPATAAQSVTPGGRSR
;
A
#
# COMPACT_ATOMS: atom_id res chain seq x y z
N MET A 1 8.31 8.24 -7.86
CA MET A 1 7.19 8.46 -8.80
C MET A 1 5.87 8.03 -8.18
N ILE A 2 5.69 6.77 -7.76
CA ILE A 2 4.48 6.31 -7.05
C ILE A 2 4.15 7.25 -5.89
N ASP A 3 5.10 7.48 -4.99
CA ASP A 3 4.95 8.37 -3.83
C ASP A 3 4.51 9.81 -4.23
N HIS A 4 5.03 10.37 -5.32
CA HIS A 4 4.60 11.71 -5.78
C HIS A 4 3.18 11.72 -6.36
N LEU A 5 2.75 10.62 -7.00
CA LEU A 5 1.36 10.47 -7.43
C LEU A 5 0.43 10.40 -6.22
N LEU A 6 0.83 9.68 -5.17
CA LEU A 6 0.06 9.61 -3.92
C LEU A 6 -0.06 10.97 -3.23
N ALA A 7 0.95 11.84 -3.36
CA ALA A 7 0.92 13.19 -2.81
C ALA A 7 -0.01 14.16 -3.56
N LEU A 8 -0.61 13.76 -4.69
CA LEU A 8 -1.62 14.58 -5.36
C LEU A 8 -2.85 14.72 -4.47
N ASP A 9 -3.33 15.96 -4.34
CA ASP A 9 -4.38 16.33 -3.40
C ASP A 9 -5.46 17.20 -4.05
N PRO A 10 -6.21 16.64 -5.01
CA PRO A 10 -7.31 17.37 -5.65
C PRO A 10 -8.44 17.71 -4.68
N GLY A 11 -8.55 16.99 -3.55
CA GLY A 11 -9.52 17.25 -2.49
C GLY A 11 -9.12 18.36 -1.52
N GLY A 12 -7.90 18.90 -1.61
CA GLY A 12 -7.42 20.00 -0.75
C GLY A 12 -7.28 19.61 0.73
N ARG A 13 -6.93 18.37 1.03
CA ARG A 13 -6.73 17.83 2.39
C ARG A 13 -5.47 18.36 3.08
N GLY A 14 -4.56 18.98 2.34
CA GLY A 14 -3.26 19.43 2.82
C GLY A 14 -2.20 18.33 2.88
N ILE A 15 -2.32 17.29 2.05
CA ILE A 15 -1.45 16.09 2.06
C ILE A 15 0.03 16.45 2.08
N ALA A 16 0.43 17.45 1.28
CA ALA A 16 1.81 17.91 1.17
C ALA A 16 2.44 18.27 2.54
N GLY A 17 1.64 18.70 3.52
CA GLY A 17 2.11 19.08 4.85
C GLY A 17 2.58 17.90 5.70
N PHE A 18 2.06 16.69 5.46
CA PHE A 18 2.34 15.50 6.26
C PHE A 18 2.67 14.24 5.44
N PHE A 19 2.84 14.39 4.14
CA PHE A 19 3.27 13.34 3.22
C PHE A 19 4.54 12.61 3.68
N VAL A 20 4.62 11.31 3.40
CA VAL A 20 5.74 10.44 3.79
C VAL A 20 6.39 9.85 2.55
N GLU A 21 7.52 10.43 2.15
CA GLU A 21 8.28 9.95 1.00
C GLU A 21 8.76 8.50 1.20
N GLY A 22 8.60 7.68 0.15
CA GLY A 22 8.94 6.26 0.15
C GLY A 22 8.03 5.40 1.03
N GLY A 23 6.90 5.95 1.51
CA GLY A 23 5.95 5.23 2.36
C GLY A 23 5.43 3.97 1.68
N ALA A 24 4.98 4.10 0.43
CA ALA A 24 4.43 2.98 -0.33
C ALA A 24 5.48 1.89 -0.62
N GLU A 25 6.70 2.29 -0.99
CA GLU A 25 7.79 1.34 -1.24
C GLU A 25 8.19 0.58 0.04
N ARG A 26 8.34 1.27 1.17
CA ARG A 26 8.68 0.62 2.45
C ARG A 26 7.59 -0.34 2.91
N ALA A 27 6.32 0.05 2.81
CA ALA A 27 5.18 -0.82 3.10
C ALA A 27 5.18 -2.07 2.19
N ALA A 28 5.37 -1.90 0.89
CA ALA A 28 5.45 -3.02 -0.05
C ALA A 28 6.61 -3.98 0.27
N ARG A 29 7.81 -3.47 0.56
CA ARG A 29 8.98 -4.29 0.94
C ARG A 29 8.74 -5.08 2.22
N ALA A 30 8.07 -4.48 3.21
CA ALA A 30 7.67 -5.18 4.42
C ALA A 30 6.68 -6.31 4.11
N LEU A 31 5.61 -6.01 3.38
CA LEU A 31 4.58 -7.00 3.02
C LEU A 31 5.12 -8.20 2.22
N LEU A 32 6.14 -8.00 1.38
CA LEU A 32 6.80 -9.12 0.67
C LEU A 32 7.40 -10.15 1.63
N ARG A 33 7.90 -9.70 2.79
CA ARG A 33 8.44 -10.56 3.86
C ARG A 33 7.35 -11.18 4.73
N GLY A 34 6.11 -10.70 4.64
CA GLY A 34 4.96 -11.24 5.35
C GLY A 34 4.53 -12.61 4.85
N ARG A 35 3.75 -13.30 5.68
CA ARG A 35 3.03 -14.53 5.31
C ARG A 35 1.54 -14.40 5.57
N ARG A 36 1.19 -14.05 6.81
CA ARG A 36 -0.19 -13.81 7.27
C ARG A 36 -0.39 -12.32 7.49
N VAL A 37 -1.33 -11.73 6.76
CA VAL A 37 -1.62 -10.30 6.78
C VAL A 37 -3.05 -10.09 7.23
N LEU A 38 -3.22 -9.34 8.31
CA LEU A 38 -4.53 -8.94 8.80
C LEU A 38 -4.78 -7.49 8.37
N ILE A 39 -5.81 -7.27 7.58
CA ILE A 39 -6.18 -5.96 7.03
C ILE A 39 -7.41 -5.45 7.76
N THR A 40 -7.34 -4.23 8.26
CA THR A 40 -8.44 -3.48 8.88
C THR A 40 -8.77 -2.28 8.01
N THR A 41 -10.05 -1.95 7.94
CA THR A 41 -10.53 -0.80 7.16
C THR A 41 -11.87 -0.30 7.70
N GLY A 42 -12.39 0.76 7.11
CA GLY A 42 -13.70 1.30 7.40
C GLY A 42 -13.66 2.54 8.26
N PHE A 43 -14.61 3.41 7.97
CA PHE A 43 -14.88 4.63 8.70
C PHE A 43 -16.38 4.87 8.59
N ALA A 44 -17.03 5.17 9.71
CA ALA A 44 -18.44 5.50 9.72
C ALA A 44 -18.69 6.88 10.32
N PHE A 45 -19.67 7.61 9.77
CA PHE A 45 -20.02 8.96 10.22
C PHE A 45 -21.31 9.03 11.02
N GLY A 46 -22.10 7.95 10.99
CA GLY A 46 -23.38 7.84 11.66
C GLY A 46 -23.89 6.39 11.67
N PRO A 47 -25.07 6.16 12.26
CA PRO A 47 -25.70 4.85 12.25
C PRO A 47 -25.92 4.37 10.80
N GLY A 48 -25.27 3.28 10.41
CA GLY A 48 -25.43 2.72 9.05
C GLY A 48 -24.85 3.59 7.93
N LEU A 49 -23.91 4.49 8.23
CA LEU A 49 -23.23 5.36 7.26
C LEU A 49 -21.72 5.07 7.19
N PRO A 50 -21.30 3.87 6.71
CA PRO A 50 -19.90 3.60 6.40
C PRO A 50 -19.49 4.38 5.15
N GLU A 51 -18.20 4.60 4.96
CA GLU A 51 -17.70 5.37 3.82
C GLU A 51 -17.14 4.54 2.66
N THR A 52 -16.97 5.17 1.51
CA THR A 52 -16.44 4.56 0.28
C THR A 52 -14.91 4.54 0.22
N ASP A 53 -14.21 5.36 1.01
CA ASP A 53 -12.76 5.29 1.18
C ASP A 53 -12.36 4.19 2.18
N GLY A 54 -11.34 3.40 1.84
CA GLY A 54 -10.88 2.26 2.62
C GLY A 54 -11.22 0.89 2.03
N PRO A 55 -12.50 0.47 1.95
CA PRO A 55 -12.87 -0.87 1.53
C PRO A 55 -12.34 -1.28 0.14
N PRO A 56 -12.42 -0.43 -0.91
CA PRO A 56 -11.80 -0.71 -2.21
C PRO A 56 -10.27 -0.94 -2.13
N GLY A 57 -9.58 -0.09 -1.36
CA GLY A 57 -8.16 -0.18 -1.07
C GLY A 57 -7.78 -1.50 -0.38
N ALA A 58 -8.56 -1.89 0.63
CA ALA A 58 -8.39 -3.16 1.34
C ALA A 58 -8.59 -4.36 0.42
N ALA A 59 -9.64 -4.37 -0.39
CA ALA A 59 -9.91 -5.45 -1.35
C ALA A 59 -8.78 -5.56 -2.39
N SER A 60 -8.34 -4.44 -2.98
CA SER A 60 -7.25 -4.42 -3.96
C SER A 60 -5.93 -4.90 -3.36
N LEU A 61 -5.55 -4.42 -2.17
CA LEU A 61 -4.32 -4.84 -1.52
C LEU A 61 -4.36 -6.32 -1.14
N GLY A 62 -5.46 -6.77 -0.55
CA GLY A 62 -5.60 -8.16 -0.14
C GLY A 62 -5.58 -9.12 -1.32
N ARG A 63 -6.22 -8.78 -2.44
CA ARG A 63 -6.10 -9.56 -3.70
C ARG A 63 -4.64 -9.65 -4.15
N ALA A 64 -3.94 -8.52 -4.23
CA ALA A 64 -2.54 -8.49 -4.64
C ALA A 64 -1.64 -9.35 -3.74
N LEU A 65 -1.90 -9.37 -2.42
CA LEU A 65 -1.18 -10.21 -1.47
C LEU A 65 -1.49 -11.70 -1.64
N ARG A 66 -2.76 -12.09 -1.82
CA ARG A 66 -3.13 -13.49 -2.10
C ARG A 66 -2.50 -13.99 -3.40
N LEU A 67 -2.51 -13.15 -4.42
CA LEU A 67 -1.82 -13.35 -5.69
C LEU A 67 -0.29 -13.54 -5.57
N LEU A 68 0.30 -13.12 -4.45
CA LEU A 68 1.70 -13.33 -4.07
C LEU A 68 1.89 -14.46 -3.05
N GLY A 69 0.87 -15.29 -2.86
CA GLY A 69 0.89 -16.45 -1.96
C GLY A 69 0.83 -16.09 -0.47
N LYS A 70 0.23 -14.95 -0.12
CA LYS A 70 0.01 -14.56 1.28
C LYS A 70 -1.39 -14.98 1.74
N GLU A 71 -1.49 -15.30 3.02
CA GLU A 71 -2.77 -15.47 3.71
C GLU A 71 -3.28 -14.10 4.15
N VAL A 72 -4.52 -13.78 3.79
CA VAL A 72 -5.14 -12.49 4.08
C VAL A 72 -6.44 -12.69 4.86
N THR A 73 -6.52 -12.03 6.02
CA THR A 73 -7.73 -11.95 6.86
C THR A 73 -8.17 -10.50 6.94
N TYR A 74 -9.46 -10.25 6.76
CA TYR A 74 -10.03 -8.91 6.97
C TYR A 74 -10.69 -8.83 8.33
N VAL A 75 -10.45 -7.74 9.06
CA VAL A 75 -11.13 -7.46 10.34
C VAL A 75 -11.74 -6.07 10.28
N THR A 76 -13.04 -5.96 10.50
CA THR A 76 -13.74 -4.66 10.47
C THR A 76 -14.94 -4.63 11.41
N ASP A 77 -15.53 -3.47 11.65
CA ASP A 77 -16.79 -3.34 12.39
C ASP A 77 -18.02 -3.77 11.54
N PRO A 78 -19.15 -4.13 12.18
CA PRO A 78 -20.33 -4.61 11.46
C PRO A 78 -20.84 -3.67 10.36
N VAL A 79 -20.75 -2.36 10.59
CA VAL A 79 -21.25 -1.34 9.66
C VAL A 79 -20.46 -1.30 8.35
N THR A 80 -19.18 -1.64 8.38
CA THR A 80 -18.31 -1.68 7.20
C THR A 80 -18.34 -3.04 6.47
N VAL A 81 -18.88 -4.09 7.09
CA VAL A 81 -18.94 -5.43 6.46
C VAL A 81 -19.60 -5.37 5.07
N PRO A 82 -20.80 -4.79 4.88
CA PRO A 82 -21.47 -4.79 3.57
C PRO A 82 -20.65 -4.16 2.43
N PRO A 83 -20.09 -2.93 2.54
CA PRO A 83 -19.30 -2.35 1.47
C PRO A 83 -17.97 -3.08 1.23
N LEU A 84 -17.30 -3.59 2.27
CA LEU A 84 -16.09 -4.39 2.09
C LEU A 84 -16.38 -5.70 1.37
N GLU A 85 -17.48 -6.37 1.71
CA GLU A 85 -17.91 -7.59 1.05
C GLU A 85 -18.23 -7.35 -0.43
N ALA A 86 -18.91 -6.25 -0.74
CA ALA A 86 -19.21 -5.82 -2.09
C ALA A 86 -17.93 -5.53 -2.90
N ALA A 87 -16.94 -4.89 -2.29
CA ALA A 87 -15.64 -4.65 -2.91
C ALA A 87 -14.90 -5.96 -3.24
N LEU A 88 -14.83 -6.89 -2.28
CA LEU A 88 -14.20 -8.19 -2.45
C LEU A 88 -14.85 -9.00 -3.58
N ARG A 89 -16.19 -9.10 -3.60
CA ARG A 89 -16.93 -9.80 -4.65
C ARG A 89 -16.68 -9.19 -6.03
N SER A 90 -16.58 -7.86 -6.13
CA SER A 90 -16.30 -7.17 -7.40
C SER A 90 -14.94 -7.53 -8.02
N LEU A 91 -14.02 -8.01 -7.18
CA LEU A 91 -12.68 -8.48 -7.58
C LEU A 91 -12.56 -10.01 -7.67
N GLY A 92 -13.66 -10.74 -7.44
CA GLY A 92 -13.67 -12.21 -7.38
C GLY A 92 -12.99 -12.79 -6.13
N GLU A 93 -12.82 -11.98 -5.08
CA GLU A 93 -12.10 -12.38 -3.86
C GLU A 93 -13.02 -13.05 -2.83
N PRO A 94 -12.48 -13.98 -2.02
CA PRO A 94 -13.20 -14.54 -0.89
C PRO A 94 -13.60 -13.46 0.14
N ALA A 95 -14.87 -13.49 0.53
CA ALA A 95 -15.51 -12.59 1.49
C ALA A 95 -15.41 -13.08 2.95
N ALA A 96 -14.29 -13.70 3.34
CA ALA A 96 -14.09 -14.13 4.73
C ALA A 96 -13.66 -12.93 5.59
N ILE A 97 -14.64 -12.23 6.16
CA ILE A 97 -14.47 -11.04 7.00
C ILE A 97 -14.75 -11.41 8.46
N VAL A 98 -13.84 -11.05 9.35
CA VAL A 98 -14.01 -11.19 10.80
C VAL A 98 -14.55 -9.89 11.36
N THR A 99 -15.67 -9.96 12.08
CA THR A 99 -16.27 -8.77 12.66
C THR A 99 -15.69 -8.47 14.05
N PHE A 100 -15.23 -7.24 14.26
CA PHE A 100 -14.68 -6.78 15.53
C PHE A 100 -15.80 -6.25 16.43
N HIS A 101 -16.23 -7.08 17.38
CA HIS A 101 -17.24 -6.74 18.38
C HIS A 101 -16.56 -6.42 19.72
N ALA A 102 -16.39 -5.13 20.03
CA ALA A 102 -15.87 -4.71 21.32
C ALA A 102 -16.34 -3.31 21.72
N THR A 103 -16.40 -3.08 23.04
CA THR A 103 -16.43 -1.74 23.64
C THR A 103 -15.00 -1.33 23.99
N ASP A 104 -14.77 -0.09 24.40
CA ASP A 104 -13.44 0.34 24.86
C ASP A 104 -12.84 -0.55 25.94
N ALA A 105 -13.66 -0.95 26.91
CA ALA A 105 -13.22 -1.76 28.03
C ALA A 105 -12.78 -3.17 27.56
N THR A 106 -13.47 -3.74 26.57
CA THR A 106 -13.19 -5.09 26.07
C THR A 106 -12.22 -5.12 24.88
N ALA A 107 -12.00 -4.00 24.20
CA ALA A 107 -11.18 -3.90 22.99
C ALA A 107 -9.76 -4.46 23.17
N PRO A 108 -9.02 -4.18 24.26
CA PRO A 108 -7.69 -4.76 24.44
C PRO A 108 -7.71 -6.29 24.53
N ALA A 109 -8.73 -6.89 25.16
CA ALA A 109 -8.86 -8.33 25.29
C ALA A 109 -9.25 -8.98 23.95
N VAL A 110 -10.22 -8.39 23.24
CA VAL A 110 -10.63 -8.85 21.90
C VAL A 110 -9.47 -8.75 20.91
N ALA A 111 -8.73 -7.64 20.93
CA ALA A 111 -7.54 -7.46 20.10
C ALA A 111 -6.49 -8.54 20.36
N ARG A 112 -6.13 -8.79 21.63
CA ARG A 112 -5.18 -9.87 21.98
C ARG A 112 -5.65 -11.25 21.53
N ARG A 113 -6.96 -11.54 21.68
CA ARG A 113 -7.54 -12.80 21.21
C ARG A 113 -7.38 -12.97 19.71
N LEU A 114 -7.80 -11.98 18.92
CA LEU A 114 -7.70 -12.04 17.45
C LEU A 114 -6.23 -12.13 16.97
N LEU A 115 -5.32 -11.41 17.63
CA LEU A 115 -3.89 -11.51 17.34
C LEU A 115 -3.32 -12.90 17.67
N ALA A 116 -3.83 -13.57 18.71
CA ALA A 116 -3.44 -14.94 19.04
C ALA A 116 -4.03 -15.97 18.07
N GLU A 117 -5.33 -15.87 17.77
CA GLU A 117 -6.07 -16.78 16.89
C GLU A 117 -5.53 -16.76 15.45
N HIS A 118 -5.30 -15.57 14.89
CA HIS A 118 -4.82 -15.43 13.50
C HIS A 118 -3.29 -15.41 13.39
N ALA A 119 -2.59 -15.21 14.51
CA ALA A 119 -1.13 -15.12 14.60
C ALA A 119 -0.48 -14.31 13.45
N PRO A 120 -0.95 -13.08 13.12
CA PRO A 120 -0.51 -12.40 11.92
C PRO A 120 0.98 -12.06 11.98
N THR A 121 1.60 -11.94 10.80
CA THR A 121 2.96 -11.40 10.67
C THR A 121 2.93 -9.88 10.44
N HIS A 122 1.84 -9.39 9.85
CA HIS A 122 1.65 -8.00 9.48
C HIS A 122 0.21 -7.56 9.78
N LEU A 123 0.04 -6.33 10.29
CA LEU A 123 -1.25 -5.64 10.33
C LEU A 123 -1.22 -4.48 9.35
N VAL A 124 -2.35 -4.26 8.67
CA VAL A 124 -2.54 -3.11 7.79
C VAL A 124 -3.83 -2.40 8.20
N ALA A 125 -3.78 -1.09 8.41
CA ALA A 125 -4.96 -0.24 8.52
C ALA A 125 -5.07 0.60 7.25
N ILE A 126 -6.25 0.66 6.66
CA ILE A 126 -6.56 1.49 5.49
C ILE A 126 -7.83 2.26 5.79
N GLU A 127 -7.75 3.57 5.92
CA GLU A 127 -8.89 4.42 6.29
C GLU A 127 -9.60 3.92 7.54
N ARG A 128 -8.85 3.82 8.64
CA ARG A 128 -9.37 3.30 9.91
C ARG A 128 -9.10 4.32 11.00
N PRO A 129 -10.12 4.90 11.64
CA PRO A 129 -9.96 5.82 12.76
C PRO A 129 -9.01 5.29 13.84
N GLY A 130 -8.07 6.12 14.26
CA GLY A 130 -7.21 5.86 15.41
C GLY A 130 -7.48 6.87 16.52
N ARG A 131 -7.41 6.43 17.78
CA ARG A 131 -7.71 7.31 18.90
C ARG A 131 -6.84 8.56 18.94
N THR A 132 -7.45 9.66 19.34
CA THR A 132 -6.79 10.92 19.71
C THR A 132 -6.10 10.80 21.06
N ARG A 133 -5.38 11.84 21.47
CA ARG A 133 -4.72 11.89 22.79
C ARG A 133 -5.69 11.76 23.97
N THR A 134 -6.97 12.09 23.80
CA THR A 134 -8.00 11.94 24.83
C THR A 134 -8.72 10.59 24.76
N GLY A 135 -8.33 9.70 23.85
CA GLY A 135 -8.96 8.38 23.67
C GLY A 135 -10.24 8.38 22.82
N ASP A 136 -10.67 9.53 22.31
CA ASP A 136 -11.83 9.65 21.40
C ASP A 136 -11.41 9.45 19.94
N TYR A 137 -12.37 9.22 19.04
CA TYR A 137 -12.16 9.17 17.59
C TYR A 137 -12.91 10.34 16.97
N LEU A 138 -12.21 11.19 16.23
CA LEU A 138 -12.79 12.39 15.63
C LEU A 138 -12.73 12.32 14.11
N SER A 139 -13.75 12.86 13.45
CA SER A 139 -13.73 13.10 12.00
C SER A 139 -12.83 14.28 11.66
N ALA A 140 -12.55 14.47 10.36
CA ALA A 140 -11.92 15.68 9.84
C ALA A 140 -12.72 16.98 10.15
N ARG A 141 -13.99 16.87 10.58
CA ARG A 141 -14.80 17.99 11.07
C ARG A 141 -14.62 18.26 12.57
N GLY A 142 -13.91 17.41 13.29
CA GLY A 142 -13.70 17.51 14.75
C GLY A 142 -14.89 17.00 15.56
N GLU A 143 -15.79 16.26 14.93
CA GLU A 143 -16.97 15.63 15.52
C GLU A 143 -16.58 14.25 16.03
N SER A 144 -17.12 13.83 17.18
CA SER A 144 -16.89 12.47 17.65
C SER A 144 -17.66 11.49 16.78
N ILE A 145 -16.95 10.49 16.31
CA ILE A 145 -17.45 9.36 15.50
C ILE A 145 -17.39 8.05 16.28
N ARG A 146 -17.05 8.13 17.56
CA ARG A 146 -16.85 7.00 18.47
C ARG A 146 -18.03 6.04 18.53
N ALA A 147 -19.25 6.55 18.49
CA ALA A 147 -20.46 5.73 18.57
C ALA A 147 -20.64 4.78 17.36
N TRP A 148 -19.99 5.10 16.24
CA TRP A 148 -20.20 4.43 14.95
C TRP A 148 -19.03 3.53 14.55
N ASN A 149 -17.92 3.63 15.28
CA ASN A 149 -16.64 3.03 14.91
C ASN A 149 -16.13 2.19 16.07
N ALA A 150 -15.94 0.89 15.82
CA ALA A 150 -15.35 0.05 16.85
C ALA A 150 -13.88 0.46 17.10
N PRO A 151 -13.35 0.27 18.32
CA PRO A 151 -11.97 0.61 18.68
C PRO A 151 -10.94 -0.39 18.09
N LEU A 152 -10.91 -0.53 16.77
CA LEU A 152 -10.02 -1.46 16.04
C LEU A 152 -8.54 -1.10 16.18
N ASP A 153 -8.22 0.15 16.54
CA ASP A 153 -6.86 0.59 16.84
C ASP A 153 -6.22 -0.18 18.02
N ALA A 154 -7.04 -0.84 18.85
CA ALA A 154 -6.58 -1.75 19.89
C ALA A 154 -5.73 -2.89 19.32
N LEU A 155 -5.97 -3.34 18.08
CA LEU A 155 -5.11 -4.34 17.40
C LEU A 155 -3.69 -3.82 17.19
N PHE A 156 -3.54 -2.53 16.88
CA PHE A 156 -2.25 -1.90 16.61
C PHE A 156 -1.52 -1.52 17.90
N ILE A 157 -2.26 -1.09 18.92
CA ILE A 157 -1.71 -0.78 20.25
C ILE A 157 -1.26 -2.06 20.97
N ALA A 158 -2.03 -3.14 20.85
CA ALA A 158 -1.69 -4.44 21.44
C ALA A 158 -0.69 -5.25 20.59
N ALA A 159 -0.31 -4.76 19.40
CA ALA A 159 0.60 -5.48 18.52
C ALA A 159 1.97 -5.67 19.20
N PRO A 160 2.48 -6.91 19.31
CA PRO A 160 3.82 -7.12 19.85
C PRO A 160 4.87 -6.52 18.90
N ARG A 161 5.99 -6.06 19.44
CA ARG A 161 7.07 -5.37 18.68
C ARG A 161 7.57 -6.11 17.43
N ARG A 162 7.46 -7.44 17.40
CA ARG A 162 7.87 -8.28 16.26
C ARG A 162 6.93 -8.18 15.05
N LEU A 163 5.72 -7.66 15.26
CA LEU A 163 4.65 -7.63 14.28
C LEU A 163 4.75 -6.32 13.50
N VAL A 164 4.85 -6.41 12.18
CA VAL A 164 5.00 -5.21 11.36
C VAL A 164 3.64 -4.57 11.15
N THR A 165 3.53 -3.31 11.51
CA THR A 165 2.28 -2.55 11.38
C THR A 165 2.38 -1.52 10.26
N ILE A 166 1.34 -1.44 9.43
CA ILE A 166 1.26 -0.53 8.30
C ILE A 166 -0.03 0.27 8.44
N GLY A 167 0.04 1.59 8.25
CA GLY A 167 -1.11 2.48 8.20
C GLY A 167 -1.17 3.18 6.86
N VAL A 168 -2.38 3.34 6.33
CA VAL A 168 -2.72 4.12 5.14
C VAL A 168 -3.84 5.06 5.54
N GLY A 169 -3.62 6.35 5.36
CA GLY A 169 -4.57 7.42 5.70
C GLY A 169 -4.36 8.65 4.84
N ASP A 170 -5.33 9.56 4.84
CA ASP A 170 -5.33 10.81 4.09
C ASP A 170 -5.69 12.05 4.95
N GLY A 171 -6.29 11.87 6.13
CA GLY A 171 -6.87 12.94 6.95
C GLY A 171 -6.09 13.32 8.20
N GLY A 172 -5.28 12.40 8.74
CA GLY A 172 -4.50 12.60 9.96
C GLY A 172 -5.15 12.02 11.23
N ASN A 173 -6.40 11.56 11.15
CA ASN A 173 -7.16 10.95 12.23
C ASN A 173 -7.21 9.41 12.14
N GLU A 174 -6.48 8.83 11.19
CA GLU A 174 -6.40 7.39 10.96
C GLU A 174 -5.25 6.74 11.74
N ILE A 175 -5.36 5.43 11.94
CA ILE A 175 -4.29 4.59 12.52
C ILE A 175 -3.00 4.77 11.71
N GLY A 176 -1.92 5.13 12.42
CA GLY A 176 -0.60 5.33 11.85
C GLY A 176 -0.22 6.80 11.69
N MET A 177 -1.20 7.71 11.67
CA MET A 177 -0.96 9.15 11.56
C MET A 177 -0.22 9.74 12.77
N GLY A 178 -0.15 9.00 13.88
CA GLY A 178 0.74 9.31 15.01
C GLY A 178 2.21 9.46 14.60
N ASN A 179 2.65 8.81 13.52
CA ASN A 179 4.02 8.95 13.00
C ASN A 179 4.34 10.36 12.49
N VAL A 180 3.33 11.13 12.09
CA VAL A 180 3.46 12.49 11.53
C VAL A 180 2.66 13.50 12.34
N LEU A 181 2.35 13.18 13.61
CA LEU A 181 1.56 14.01 14.52
C LEU A 181 2.05 15.47 14.58
N GLY A 182 3.36 15.68 14.66
CA GLY A 182 3.95 17.02 14.69
C GLY A 182 3.78 17.82 13.39
N ARG A 183 3.63 17.14 12.24
CA ARG A 183 3.35 17.78 10.95
C ARG A 183 1.87 18.15 10.83
N ILE A 184 0.98 17.22 11.19
CA ILE A 184 -0.48 17.45 11.23
C ILE A 184 -0.81 18.61 12.18
N ALA A 185 -0.14 18.68 13.34
CA ALA A 185 -0.35 19.72 14.34
C ALA A 185 -0.12 21.16 13.83
N ARG A 186 0.64 21.34 12.74
CA ARG A 186 0.85 22.66 12.12
C ARG A 186 -0.40 23.18 11.40
N GLY A 187 -1.37 22.32 11.10
CA GLY A 187 -2.67 22.69 10.53
C GLY A 187 -3.63 23.39 11.51
N GLY A 188 -3.17 23.76 12.71
CA GLY A 188 -3.94 24.55 13.67
C GLY A 188 -4.62 23.72 14.77
N ALA A 189 -5.47 24.40 15.57
CA ALA A 189 -6.07 23.80 16.77
C ALA A 189 -6.98 22.59 16.45
N LYS A 190 -7.76 22.68 15.37
CA LYS A 190 -8.65 21.59 14.93
C LYS A 190 -7.85 20.36 14.51
N ALA A 191 -6.82 20.52 13.69
CA ALA A 191 -5.93 19.44 13.27
C ALA A 191 -5.25 18.77 14.48
N ARG A 192 -4.76 19.56 15.44
CA ARG A 192 -4.19 19.05 16.71
C ARG A 192 -5.18 18.22 17.53
N ARG A 193 -6.46 18.58 17.52
CA ARG A 193 -7.50 17.90 18.29
C ARG A 193 -7.88 16.57 17.67
N MET A 194 -8.05 16.52 16.34
CA MET A 194 -8.48 15.31 15.63
C MET A 194 -7.36 14.29 15.37
N ALA A 195 -6.10 14.73 15.41
CA ALA A 195 -4.98 13.87 15.03
C ALA A 195 -4.91 12.59 15.87
N SER A 196 -4.75 11.45 15.18
CA SER A 196 -4.53 10.18 15.84
C SER A 196 -3.15 10.15 16.51
N VAL A 197 -3.07 9.53 17.68
CA VAL A 197 -1.78 9.25 18.35
C VAL A 197 -1.27 7.84 18.07
N VAL A 198 -2.01 7.03 17.32
CA VAL A 198 -1.65 5.64 17.04
C VAL A 198 -0.55 5.61 15.99
N THR A 199 0.60 5.01 16.33
CA THR A 199 1.77 4.89 15.46
C THR A 199 1.85 3.52 14.79
N VAL A 200 2.55 3.44 13.66
CA VAL A 200 2.80 2.21 12.90
C VAL A 200 4.26 2.10 12.46
N SER A 201 4.69 0.92 12.02
CA SER A 201 6.06 0.71 11.51
C SER A 201 6.27 1.40 10.16
N HIS A 202 5.26 1.37 9.28
CA HIS A 202 5.29 2.04 7.98
C HIS A 202 3.98 2.79 7.74
N LEU A 203 4.09 4.11 7.51
CA LEU A 203 2.95 4.95 7.16
C LEU A 203 2.99 5.26 5.65
N VAL A 204 1.83 5.14 5.01
CA VAL A 204 1.55 5.62 3.66
C VAL A 204 0.53 6.74 3.78
N VAL A 205 0.82 7.88 3.17
CA VAL A 205 -0.10 9.01 3.10
C VAL A 205 -0.42 9.25 1.62
N ALA A 206 -1.70 9.45 1.30
CA ALA A 206 -2.15 9.69 -0.07
C ALA A 206 -3.36 10.62 -0.10
N GLY A 207 -3.71 11.17 -1.27
CA GLY A 207 -4.91 12.00 -1.45
C GLY A 207 -6.25 11.32 -1.15
N THR A 208 -6.27 9.99 -1.21
CA THR A 208 -7.31 9.12 -0.58
C THR A 208 -6.61 7.85 -0.09
N SER A 209 -7.15 7.18 0.92
CA SER A 209 -6.58 5.94 1.44
C SER A 209 -6.65 4.78 0.44
N ASN A 210 -7.70 4.71 -0.38
CA ASN A 210 -7.79 3.79 -1.51
C ASN A 210 -6.58 3.95 -2.43
N TRP A 211 -6.21 5.18 -2.81
CA TRP A 211 -5.02 5.44 -3.62
C TRP A 211 -3.74 5.03 -2.91
N GLY A 212 -3.63 5.29 -1.61
CA GLY A 212 -2.49 4.84 -0.81
C GLY A 212 -2.30 3.32 -0.88
N ALA A 213 -3.38 2.55 -0.74
CA ALA A 213 -3.36 1.10 -0.88
C ALA A 213 -2.98 0.68 -2.32
N TYR A 214 -3.54 1.34 -3.35
CA TYR A 214 -3.18 1.09 -4.74
C TYR A 214 -1.71 1.39 -5.02
N GLY A 215 -1.15 2.44 -4.40
CA GLY A 215 0.27 2.77 -4.47
C GLY A 215 1.15 1.69 -3.87
N VAL A 216 0.74 1.07 -2.76
CA VAL A 216 1.43 -0.11 -2.20
C VAL A 216 1.35 -1.28 -3.20
N VAL A 217 0.20 -1.53 -3.83
CA VAL A 217 0.05 -2.57 -4.85
C VAL A 217 0.91 -2.28 -6.09
N ALA A 218 1.01 -1.02 -6.52
CA ALA A 218 1.89 -0.59 -7.60
C ALA A 218 3.36 -0.83 -7.25
N ALA A 219 3.77 -0.54 -6.01
CA ALA A 219 5.12 -0.81 -5.53
C ALA A 219 5.40 -2.33 -5.46
N LEU A 220 4.45 -3.14 -5.00
CA LEU A 220 4.53 -4.61 -5.06
C LEU A 220 4.66 -5.10 -6.50
N SER A 221 3.89 -4.52 -7.42
CA SER A 221 3.92 -4.86 -8.85
C SER A 221 5.29 -4.62 -9.45
N TYR A 222 5.86 -3.44 -9.16
CA TYR A 222 7.21 -3.08 -9.56
C TYR A 222 8.27 -4.05 -8.99
N LEU A 223 8.23 -4.32 -7.68
CA LEU A 223 9.20 -5.18 -7.00
C LEU A 223 9.14 -6.65 -7.48
N ARG A 224 7.98 -7.11 -7.96
CA ARG A 224 7.77 -8.48 -8.44
C ARG A 224 7.81 -8.61 -9.96
N GLY A 225 7.89 -7.49 -10.69
CA GLY A 225 7.87 -7.49 -12.15
C GLY A 225 6.58 -8.04 -12.75
N ARG A 226 5.46 -7.93 -12.02
CA ARG A 226 4.14 -8.44 -12.41
C ARG A 226 3.08 -7.39 -12.12
N ASP A 227 2.14 -7.18 -13.02
CA ASP A 227 1.01 -6.27 -12.76
C ASP A 227 0.06 -6.91 -11.73
N LEU A 228 -0.11 -6.27 -10.57
CA LEU A 228 -0.99 -6.71 -9.49
C LEU A 228 -2.16 -5.75 -9.26
N LEU A 229 -2.20 -4.62 -9.98
CA LEU A 229 -3.28 -3.65 -9.88
C LEU A 229 -4.55 -4.22 -10.54
N HIS A 230 -5.69 -3.87 -9.96
CA HIS A 230 -6.98 -4.10 -10.60
C HIS A 230 -7.16 -3.22 -11.83
N SER A 231 -8.14 -3.53 -12.69
CA SER A 231 -8.44 -2.79 -13.92
C SER A 231 -9.37 -1.60 -13.67
N ALA A 232 -9.38 -0.63 -14.57
CA ALA A 232 -10.34 0.48 -14.54
C ALA A 232 -11.81 0.01 -14.46
N ALA A 233 -12.15 -1.08 -15.15
CA ALA A 233 -13.50 -1.64 -15.09
C ALA A 233 -13.81 -2.26 -13.72
N GLU A 234 -12.82 -2.89 -13.09
CA GLU A 234 -12.94 -3.39 -11.72
C GLU A 234 -13.08 -2.24 -10.71
N GLU A 235 -12.32 -1.15 -10.85
CA GLU A 235 -12.43 0.03 -9.96
C GLU A 235 -13.85 0.61 -9.97
N ARG A 236 -14.39 0.84 -11.18
CA ARG A 236 -15.75 1.36 -11.35
C ARG A 236 -16.79 0.46 -10.70
N ARG A 237 -16.69 -0.86 -10.91
CA ARG A 237 -17.60 -1.83 -10.29
C ARG A 237 -17.47 -1.85 -8.78
N MET A 238 -16.23 -1.85 -8.28
CA MET A 238 -15.93 -1.94 -6.86
C MET A 238 -16.49 -0.76 -6.08
N VAL A 239 -16.20 0.48 -6.51
CA VAL A 239 -16.72 1.69 -5.83
C VAL A 239 -18.25 1.79 -5.95
N ALA A 240 -18.81 1.50 -7.13
CA ALA A 240 -20.26 1.49 -7.30
C ALA A 240 -20.95 0.43 -6.42
N ALA A 241 -20.37 -0.75 -6.28
CA ALA A 241 -20.90 -1.80 -5.42
C ALA A 241 -20.83 -1.43 -3.94
N CYS A 242 -19.77 -0.74 -3.49
CA CYS A 242 -19.72 -0.20 -2.12
C CYS A 242 -20.87 0.80 -1.86
N ALA A 243 -21.09 1.75 -2.77
CA ALA A 243 -22.18 2.72 -2.63
C ALA A 243 -23.56 2.05 -2.63
N GLN A 244 -23.78 1.04 -3.50
CA GLN A 244 -25.00 0.23 -3.52
C GLN A 244 -25.19 -0.58 -2.23
N ALA A 245 -24.10 -1.02 -1.60
CA ALA A 245 -24.11 -1.69 -0.30
C ALA A 245 -24.31 -0.72 0.88
N GLY A 246 -24.57 0.56 0.62
CA GLY A 246 -24.93 1.56 1.62
C GLY A 246 -23.79 2.49 2.04
N ALA A 247 -22.58 2.34 1.48
CA ALA A 247 -21.51 3.29 1.74
C ALA A 247 -21.82 4.68 1.16
N VAL A 248 -21.29 5.69 1.84
CA VAL A 248 -21.43 7.10 1.46
C VAL A 248 -20.09 7.72 1.14
N ASP A 249 -20.12 8.79 0.37
CA ASP A 249 -18.94 9.62 0.15
C ASP A 249 -18.47 10.31 1.47
N GLY A 250 -17.14 10.30 1.68
CA GLY A 250 -16.45 10.86 2.83
C GLY A 250 -16.58 12.38 3.02
N ILE A 251 -17.07 13.10 2.00
CA ILE A 251 -17.31 14.54 2.01
C ILE A 251 -18.79 14.86 1.96
N THR A 252 -19.51 14.36 0.95
CA THR A 252 -20.91 14.73 0.69
C THR A 252 -21.89 14.01 1.61
N ARG A 253 -21.49 12.83 2.15
CA ARG A 253 -22.36 11.92 2.91
C ARG A 253 -23.50 11.32 2.11
N HIS A 254 -23.47 11.44 0.79
CA HIS A 254 -24.48 10.85 -0.08
C HIS A 254 -24.06 9.45 -0.53
N ARG A 255 -25.05 8.59 -0.79
CA ARG A 255 -24.84 7.26 -1.37
C ARG A 255 -24.66 7.40 -2.87
N GLU A 256 -23.47 7.81 -3.26
CA GLU A 256 -23.08 8.00 -4.64
C GLU A 256 -21.73 7.31 -4.89
N PRO A 257 -21.44 6.90 -6.12
CA PRO A 257 -20.23 6.14 -6.42
C PRO A 257 -19.01 7.09 -6.53
N THR A 258 -18.78 7.92 -5.52
CA THR A 258 -17.60 8.80 -5.40
C THR A 258 -16.81 8.42 -4.16
N VAL A 259 -15.56 8.88 -4.10
CA VAL A 259 -14.71 8.74 -2.91
C VAL A 259 -14.10 10.10 -2.61
N ASP A 260 -14.30 10.60 -1.39
CA ASP A 260 -13.82 11.91 -0.92
C ASP A 260 -14.20 13.10 -1.82
N GLY A 261 -15.40 13.07 -2.38
CA GLY A 261 -15.93 14.10 -3.28
C GLY A 261 -15.32 14.05 -4.68
N LEU A 262 -14.52 13.03 -5.00
CA LEU A 262 -13.91 12.85 -6.31
C LEU A 262 -14.73 11.87 -7.16
N PRO A 263 -14.91 12.15 -8.47
CA PRO A 263 -15.63 11.24 -9.36
C PRO A 263 -14.81 9.99 -9.69
N LEU A 264 -15.49 8.89 -10.07
CA LEU A 264 -14.86 7.62 -10.48
C LEU A 264 -13.71 7.78 -11.47
N GLU A 265 -13.86 8.69 -12.43
CA GLU A 265 -12.87 8.97 -13.47
C GLU A 265 -11.54 9.43 -12.88
N ALA A 266 -11.56 10.18 -11.79
CA ALA A 266 -10.34 10.62 -11.10
C ALA A 266 -9.61 9.41 -10.49
N HIS A 267 -10.34 8.49 -9.86
CA HIS A 267 -9.74 7.28 -9.27
C HIS A 267 -9.20 6.33 -10.33
N VAL A 268 -9.92 6.16 -11.45
CA VAL A 268 -9.44 5.40 -12.62
C VAL A 268 -8.18 6.03 -13.22
N GLY A 269 -8.15 7.36 -13.37
CA GLY A 269 -6.96 8.07 -13.86
C GLY A 269 -5.75 7.85 -12.95
N MET A 270 -5.94 7.96 -11.63
CA MET A 270 -4.88 7.69 -10.65
C MET A 270 -4.38 6.24 -10.73
N LEU A 271 -5.29 5.27 -10.81
CA LEU A 271 -4.97 3.85 -10.95
C LEU A 271 -4.07 3.58 -12.16
N GLU A 272 -4.40 4.16 -13.32
CA GLU A 272 -3.61 3.97 -14.54
C GLU A 272 -2.25 4.69 -14.49
N LEU A 273 -2.18 5.87 -13.86
CA LEU A 273 -0.89 6.54 -13.59
C LEU A 273 0.00 5.69 -12.68
N LEU A 274 -0.56 5.09 -11.62
CA LEU A 274 0.15 4.16 -10.74
C LEU A 274 0.62 2.92 -11.51
N ARG A 275 -0.19 2.38 -12.43
CA ARG A 275 0.17 1.25 -13.30
C ARG A 275 1.35 1.60 -14.22
N VAL A 276 1.34 2.77 -14.85
CA VAL A 276 2.46 3.28 -15.65
C VAL A 276 3.70 3.42 -14.76
N ALA A 277 3.54 3.95 -13.54
CA ALA A 277 4.65 4.11 -12.62
C ALA A 277 5.29 2.80 -12.17
N ALA A 278 4.50 1.76 -11.96
CA ALA A 278 4.98 0.42 -11.63
C ALA A 278 5.78 -0.22 -12.78
N ARG A 279 5.60 0.20 -14.03
CA ARG A 279 6.29 -0.34 -15.22
C ARG A 279 7.59 0.39 -15.57
N SER A 280 7.70 1.67 -15.18
CA SER A 280 8.66 2.65 -15.73
C SER A 280 10.15 2.48 -15.37
N ARG A 281 10.61 1.31 -14.92
CA ARG A 281 12.04 1.07 -14.61
C ARG A 281 12.61 -0.27 -15.10
N ARG A 282 11.84 -1.08 -15.84
CA ARG A 282 12.39 -2.29 -16.47
C ARG A 282 13.26 -2.02 -17.70
N SER A 283 13.17 -0.84 -18.33
CA SER A 283 14.02 -0.51 -19.49
C SER A 283 15.45 -0.06 -19.14
N ALA A 284 15.74 0.29 -17.88
CA ALA A 284 17.07 0.75 -17.45
C ALA A 284 18.00 -0.36 -16.93
N ARG A 285 17.52 -1.63 -16.91
CA ARG A 285 18.36 -2.80 -16.65
C ARG A 285 18.42 -3.66 -17.92
N SER A 286 19.28 -3.26 -18.86
CA SER A 286 19.71 -4.16 -19.93
C SER A 286 20.40 -5.40 -19.34
N PRO A 287 20.06 -6.62 -19.78
CA PRO A 287 20.90 -7.78 -19.53
C PRO A 287 22.10 -7.76 -20.49
N GLY A 288 23.30 -7.98 -19.94
CA GLY A 288 24.48 -8.40 -20.72
C GLY A 288 25.46 -7.29 -21.11
N ARG A 289 26.44 -7.03 -20.24
CA ARG A 289 27.82 -6.93 -20.77
C ARG A 289 28.22 -8.36 -21.11
N ALA A 290 28.06 -8.74 -22.37
CA ALA A 290 28.79 -9.89 -22.91
C ALA A 290 30.28 -9.54 -22.81
N THR A 291 30.98 -10.18 -21.88
CA THR A 291 32.44 -10.24 -21.87
C THR A 291 32.85 -10.91 -23.17
N VAL A 292 33.37 -10.12 -24.10
CA VAL A 292 34.07 -10.63 -25.28
C VAL A 292 35.33 -11.31 -24.77
N ALA A 293 35.31 -12.64 -24.67
CA ALA A 293 36.51 -13.43 -24.49
C ALA A 293 37.36 -13.28 -25.75
N LYS A 294 38.51 -12.60 -25.62
CA LYS A 294 39.56 -12.63 -26.64
C LYS A 294 40.18 -14.03 -26.64
N THR A 295 39.72 -14.88 -27.56
CA THR A 295 40.42 -16.12 -27.89
C THR A 295 41.51 -15.77 -28.91
N GLN A 296 42.73 -15.50 -28.44
CA GLN A 296 43.91 -15.58 -29.31
C GLN A 296 44.33 -17.05 -29.39
N ARG A 297 44.03 -17.70 -30.51
CA ARG A 297 44.72 -18.92 -30.97
C ARG A 297 45.49 -18.53 -32.22
N ALA A 298 46.79 -18.32 -32.07
CA ALA A 298 47.71 -18.26 -33.19
C ALA A 298 47.93 -19.70 -33.69
N VAL A 299 47.46 -19.98 -34.90
CA VAL A 299 47.83 -21.17 -35.67
C VAL A 299 48.63 -20.66 -36.86
N SER A 300 49.93 -20.98 -36.86
CA SER A 300 50.84 -20.76 -37.98
C SER A 300 50.38 -21.53 -39.22
N PRO A 301 50.55 -20.99 -40.44
CA PRO A 301 50.72 -21.80 -41.62
C PRO A 301 52.19 -21.81 -42.03
N ALA A 302 52.70 -23.02 -42.27
CA ALA A 302 54.00 -23.27 -42.85
C ALA A 302 53.93 -23.32 -44.39
N ARG A 303 55.10 -23.06 -45.00
CA ARG A 303 55.61 -23.38 -46.36
C ARG A 303 55.48 -22.31 -47.46
N PRO A 304 56.33 -22.36 -48.53
CA PRO A 304 57.58 -23.12 -48.74
C PRO A 304 58.77 -22.27 -49.25
N ALA A 305 59.92 -22.95 -49.41
CA ALA A 305 61.23 -22.45 -49.80
C ALA A 305 61.35 -21.99 -51.27
N THR A 306 62.25 -21.02 -51.51
CA THR A 306 63.04 -20.87 -52.75
C THR A 306 64.42 -20.27 -52.43
N ALA A 307 65.42 -20.78 -53.15
CA ALA A 307 66.85 -20.61 -52.98
C ALA A 307 67.43 -19.31 -53.56
N ALA A 308 68.56 -18.84 -53.03
CA ALA A 308 69.82 -18.65 -53.78
C ALA A 308 70.92 -18.00 -52.90
N GLN A 309 72.10 -18.66 -52.88
CA GLN A 309 73.47 -18.13 -53.03
C GLN A 309 73.88 -16.85 -52.28
N SER A 310 75.06 -16.66 -51.71
CA SER A 310 76.32 -17.40 -51.52
C SER A 310 77.23 -16.46 -50.72
N VAL A 311 78.24 -17.00 -50.01
CA VAL A 311 79.58 -16.42 -49.71
C VAL A 311 80.02 -16.81 -48.28
N THR A 312 81.00 -17.69 -48.24
CA THR A 312 81.91 -18.12 -47.16
C THR A 312 83.07 -17.12 -47.01
N PRO A 313 84.10 -17.33 -46.13
CA PRO A 313 84.17 -18.03 -44.84
C PRO A 313 85.04 -17.30 -43.78
N GLY A 314 85.11 -17.90 -42.58
CA GLY A 314 86.31 -17.90 -41.73
C GLY A 314 86.22 -17.00 -40.50
N GLY A 315 86.60 -17.41 -39.30
CA GLY A 315 87.17 -18.64 -38.77
C GLY A 315 87.45 -18.44 -37.27
N ARG A 316 87.84 -19.52 -36.57
CA ARG A 316 88.70 -19.63 -35.34
C ARG A 316 88.43 -18.63 -34.19
N SER A 317 88.32 -19.00 -32.92
CA SER A 317 88.91 -20.09 -32.14
C SER A 317 88.50 -19.91 -30.66
N ARG A 318 88.40 -21.05 -29.96
CA ARG A 318 88.48 -21.27 -28.50
C ARG A 318 87.36 -20.74 -27.62
#